data_AF-A0A956H611-F1
#
_entry.id   AF-A0A956H611-F1
#
_cell.length_a   1.000
_cell.length_b   1.000
_cell.length_c   1.000
_cell.angle_alpha   90.00
_cell.angle_beta   90.00
_cell.angle_gamma   90.00
#
_symmetry.space_group_name_H-M   'P 1'
#
loop_
_entity.id
_entity.type
_entity.pdbx_description
1 polymer ?
#
loop_
_entity_poly.entity_id
_entity_poly.type
_entity_poly.pdbx_seq_one_letter_code
_entity_poly.pdbx_strand_id
1 'polypeptide(L)'
;MLVTDEAMRSDPRKPYSVDQVLSGRENSRSYILGRAAELAPQLDCLVDGQQPDADHDGYGPCFQDCDEDDPAINPDAAELCDGVDNDCSGFVDDTPACPCPSIISEGQTFYLCHNDLTW
;
A
#
# COMPACT_ATOMS: atom_id res chain seq x y z
N MET A 1 7.83 -34.45 -39.43
CA MET A 1 9.06 -34.51 -38.63
C MET A 1 8.68 -34.13 -37.21
N LEU A 2 8.69 -35.07 -36.27
CA LEU A 2 8.38 -34.79 -34.87
C LEU A 2 9.63 -34.25 -34.20
N VAL A 3 9.50 -33.14 -33.47
CA VAL A 3 10.57 -32.58 -32.65
C VAL A 3 10.68 -33.45 -31.39
N THR A 4 11.89 -33.83 -31.01
CA THR A 4 12.16 -34.63 -29.81
C THR A 4 12.32 -33.74 -28.58
N ASP A 5 12.08 -34.28 -27.39
CA ASP A 5 12.32 -33.58 -26.12
C ASP A 5 13.76 -33.05 -26.01
N GLU A 6 14.73 -33.81 -26.51
CA GLU A 6 16.14 -33.41 -26.56
C GLU A 6 16.34 -32.19 -27.46
N ALA A 7 15.72 -32.17 -28.64
CA ALA A 7 15.79 -31.03 -29.56
C ALA A 7 15.12 -29.76 -28.97
N MET A 8 14.03 -29.91 -28.20
CA MET A 8 13.40 -28.78 -27.49
C MET A 8 14.26 -28.30 -26.31
N ARG A 9 14.92 -29.21 -25.58
CA ARG A 9 15.81 -28.87 -24.45
C ARG A 9 17.15 -28.28 -24.90
N SER A 10 17.59 -28.53 -26.12
CA SER A 10 18.82 -27.97 -26.67
C SER A 10 18.61 -26.77 -27.59
N ASP A 11 17.38 -26.29 -27.80
CA ASP A 11 17.10 -25.15 -28.69
C ASP A 11 17.88 -23.89 -28.25
N PRO A 12 18.83 -23.39 -29.07
CA PRO A 12 19.66 -22.23 -28.72
C PRO A 12 18.90 -20.91 -28.80
N ARG A 13 17.67 -20.89 -29.32
CA ARG A 13 16.82 -19.69 -29.41
C ARG A 13 15.99 -19.48 -28.15
N LYS A 14 16.12 -20.34 -27.14
CA LYS A 14 15.40 -20.16 -25.88
C LYS A 14 15.87 -18.87 -25.19
N PRO A 15 14.96 -17.94 -24.87
CA PRO A 15 15.32 -16.71 -24.18
C PRO A 15 15.69 -16.95 -22.71
N TYR A 16 15.32 -18.11 -22.14
CA TYR A 16 15.55 -18.48 -20.75
C TYR A 16 16.00 -19.94 -20.61
N SER A 17 16.83 -20.21 -19.61
CA SER A 17 17.25 -21.57 -19.25
C SER A 17 16.10 -22.37 -18.62
N VAL A 18 16.23 -23.70 -18.58
CA VAL A 18 15.26 -24.57 -17.90
C VAL A 18 15.16 -24.19 -16.42
N ASP A 19 16.29 -23.91 -15.77
CA ASP A 19 16.33 -23.52 -14.36
C ASP A 19 15.61 -22.21 -14.09
N GLN A 20 15.74 -21.21 -14.98
CA GLN A 20 14.99 -19.96 -14.88
C GLN A 20 13.48 -20.18 -14.99
N VAL A 21 13.04 -21.05 -15.91
CA VAL A 21 11.62 -21.40 -16.05
C VAL A 21 11.11 -22.13 -14.81
N LEU A 22 11.89 -23.06 -14.24
CA LEU A 22 11.52 -23.79 -13.03
C LEU A 22 11.48 -22.87 -11.81
N SER A 23 12.48 -22.00 -11.64
CA SER A 23 12.52 -20.98 -10.58
C SER A 23 11.31 -20.05 -10.67
N GLY A 24 10.98 -19.56 -11.88
CA GLY A 24 9.79 -18.74 -12.08
C GLY A 24 8.49 -19.45 -11.71
N ARG A 25 8.36 -20.75 -12.02
CA ARG A 25 7.18 -21.56 -11.62
C ARG A 25 7.08 -21.70 -10.11
N GLU A 26 8.18 -21.99 -9.43
CA GLU A 26 8.19 -22.10 -7.97
C GLU A 26 7.89 -20.76 -7.30
N ASN A 27 8.39 -19.64 -7.83
CA ASN A 27 8.05 -18.30 -7.35
C ASN A 27 6.54 -18.03 -7.47
N SER A 28 5.96 -18.29 -8.65
CA SER A 28 4.50 -18.14 -8.84
C SER A 28 3.71 -19.04 -7.91
N ARG A 29 4.15 -20.29 -7.71
CA ARG A 29 3.50 -21.23 -6.80
C ARG A 29 3.56 -20.74 -5.35
N SER A 30 4.73 -20.28 -4.91
CA SER A 30 4.94 -19.73 -3.57
C SER A 30 4.05 -18.52 -3.33
N TYR A 31 3.98 -17.59 -4.30
CA TYR A 31 3.09 -16.44 -4.22
C TYR A 31 1.62 -16.87 -4.06
N ILE A 32 1.13 -17.77 -4.91
CA ILE A 32 -0.26 -18.23 -4.86
C ILE A 32 -0.59 -18.91 -3.53
N LEU A 33 0.30 -19.78 -3.04
CA LEU A 33 0.09 -20.51 -1.79
C LEU A 33 0.23 -19.63 -0.55
N GLY A 34 1.07 -18.59 -0.61
CA GLY A 34 1.27 -17.63 0.49
C GLY A 34 0.21 -16.54 0.54
N ARG A 35 -0.44 -16.21 -0.58
CA ARG A 35 -1.27 -15.01 -0.70
C ARG A 35 -2.41 -14.94 0.32
N ALA A 36 -3.04 -16.07 0.62
CA ALA A 36 -4.12 -16.11 1.61
C ALA A 36 -3.63 -15.75 3.02
N ALA A 37 -2.44 -16.22 3.41
CA ALA A 37 -1.85 -15.91 4.72
C ALA A 37 -1.35 -14.46 4.79
N GLU A 38 -0.85 -13.90 3.69
CA GLU A 38 -0.46 -12.49 3.60
C GLU A 38 -1.65 -11.54 3.73
N LEU A 39 -2.79 -11.90 3.12
CA LEU A 39 -4.00 -11.10 3.15
C LEU A 39 -4.82 -11.29 4.43
N ALA A 40 -4.70 -12.42 5.12
CA ALA A 40 -5.52 -12.71 6.30
C ALA A 40 -5.50 -11.59 7.35
N PRO A 41 -4.35 -11.01 7.75
CA PRO A 41 -4.34 -9.88 8.68
C PRO A 41 -5.05 -8.62 8.14
N GLN A 42 -5.00 -8.39 6.83
CA GLN A 42 -5.66 -7.24 6.18
C GLN A 42 -7.18 -7.43 6.11
N LEU A 43 -7.65 -8.68 6.12
CA LEU A 43 -9.06 -9.03 6.03
C LEU A 43 -9.70 -9.31 7.40
N ASP A 44 -8.91 -9.35 8.49
CA ASP A 44 -9.37 -9.72 9.83
C ASP A 44 -10.38 -8.72 10.42
N CYS A 45 -10.33 -7.48 9.94
CA CYS A 45 -11.26 -6.42 10.33
C CYS A 45 -12.61 -6.47 9.58
N LEU A 46 -12.74 -7.27 8.49
CA LEU A 46 -13.98 -7.36 7.73
C LEU A 46 -15.03 -8.20 8.47
N VAL A 47 -16.26 -7.71 8.53
CA VAL A 47 -17.41 -8.42 9.09
C VAL A 47 -18.29 -8.92 7.94
N ASP A 48 -18.50 -10.23 7.84
CA ASP A 48 -19.23 -10.88 6.73
C ASP A 48 -18.73 -10.49 5.32
N GLY A 49 -17.43 -10.18 5.21
CA GLY A 49 -16.78 -9.79 3.97
C GLY A 49 -17.04 -8.35 3.55
N GLN A 50 -17.56 -7.51 4.43
CA GLN A 50 -17.73 -6.07 4.25
C GLN A 50 -16.92 -5.31 5.31
N GLN A 51 -16.47 -4.10 4.97
CA GLN A 51 -15.90 -3.19 5.97
C GLN A 51 -17.04 -2.66 6.85
N PRO A 52 -16.85 -2.56 8.18
CA PRO A 52 -17.60 -1.60 8.98
C PRO A 52 -17.35 -0.19 8.43
N ASP A 53 -18.39 0.63 8.44
CA ASP A 53 -18.40 2.00 7.94
C ASP A 53 -19.51 2.70 8.75
N ALA A 54 -19.13 3.40 9.82
CA ALA A 54 -20.09 3.89 10.81
C ALA A 54 -20.65 5.28 10.46
N ASP A 55 -19.91 6.10 9.72
CA ASP A 55 -20.30 7.42 9.25
C ASP A 55 -20.84 7.44 7.81
N HIS A 56 -20.73 6.32 7.09
CA HIS A 56 -21.24 6.07 5.74
C HIS A 56 -20.57 6.91 4.65
N ASP A 57 -19.26 7.13 4.76
CA ASP A 57 -18.49 7.87 3.78
C ASP A 57 -17.85 6.97 2.69
N GLY A 58 -17.94 5.65 2.87
CA GLY A 58 -17.39 4.63 1.96
C GLY A 58 -16.00 4.12 2.35
N TYR A 59 -15.42 4.66 3.42
CA TYR A 59 -14.23 4.20 4.10
C TYR A 59 -14.62 3.53 5.42
N GLY A 60 -13.62 3.01 6.11
CA GLY A 60 -13.82 2.24 7.32
C GLY A 60 -12.46 1.81 7.86
N PRO A 61 -12.42 1.22 9.06
CA PRO A 61 -11.18 1.03 9.79
C PRO A 61 -10.27 0.01 9.09
N CYS A 62 -10.85 -0.84 8.24
CA CYS A 62 -10.13 -1.75 7.36
C CYS A 62 -9.36 -1.08 6.23
N PHE A 63 -9.81 0.09 5.80
CA PHE A 63 -9.31 0.83 4.64
C PHE A 63 -8.79 2.21 5.04
N GLN A 64 -8.24 2.32 6.24
CA GLN A 64 -7.53 3.49 6.74
C GLN A 64 -8.41 4.72 7.02
N ASP A 65 -9.70 4.52 7.27
CA ASP A 65 -10.46 5.57 7.95
C ASP A 65 -9.95 5.71 9.39
N CYS A 66 -9.55 6.93 9.73
CA CYS A 66 -8.98 7.31 11.01
C CYS A 66 -10.01 7.94 11.95
N ASP A 67 -11.22 8.27 11.47
CA ASP A 67 -12.32 8.79 12.29
C ASP A 67 -13.70 8.30 11.79
N GLU A 68 -14.10 7.11 12.24
CA GLU A 68 -15.39 6.47 11.86
C GLU A 68 -16.65 7.23 12.35
N ASP A 69 -16.51 8.39 13.00
CA ASP A 69 -17.61 9.24 13.46
C ASP A 69 -17.78 10.52 12.60
N ASP A 70 -16.86 10.84 11.68
CA ASP A 70 -16.89 12.05 10.85
C ASP A 70 -16.64 11.77 9.35
N PRO A 71 -17.68 11.81 8.50
CA PRO A 71 -17.57 11.48 7.08
C PRO A 71 -16.77 12.51 6.25
N ALA A 72 -16.27 13.58 6.89
CA ALA A 72 -15.35 14.53 6.26
C ALA A 72 -13.87 14.16 6.46
N ILE A 73 -13.56 13.16 7.29
CA ILE A 73 -12.20 12.69 7.58
C ILE A 73 -12.06 11.28 7.02
N ASN A 74 -11.30 11.12 5.93
CA ASN A 74 -11.09 9.83 5.28
C ASN A 74 -9.98 9.88 4.23
N PRO A 75 -9.49 8.72 3.75
CA PRO A 75 -8.41 8.63 2.75
C PRO A 75 -8.52 9.48 1.47
N ASP A 76 -9.72 9.90 1.07
CA ASP A 76 -9.95 10.71 -0.12
C ASP A 76 -10.27 12.19 0.20
N ALA A 77 -10.34 12.55 1.48
CA ALA A 77 -10.59 13.91 1.92
C ALA A 77 -9.43 14.85 1.50
N ALA A 78 -9.74 16.14 1.42
CA ALA A 78 -8.72 17.14 1.17
C ALA A 78 -8.11 17.57 2.50
N GLU A 79 -6.78 17.46 2.60
CA GLU A 79 -6.06 17.94 3.78
C GLU A 79 -6.22 19.46 3.97
N LEU A 80 -6.63 19.84 5.18
CA LEU A 80 -6.76 21.23 5.62
C LEU A 80 -5.58 21.61 6.51
N CYS A 81 -5.55 22.87 6.96
CA CYS A 81 -4.55 23.37 7.92
C CYS A 81 -5.22 23.66 9.25
N ASP A 82 -5.88 22.64 9.80
CA ASP A 82 -6.70 22.72 11.01
C ASP A 82 -6.14 21.87 12.17
N GLY A 83 -5.01 21.19 11.95
CA GLY A 83 -4.35 20.36 12.95
C GLY A 83 -4.98 18.97 13.09
N VAL A 84 -5.79 18.54 12.11
CA VAL A 84 -6.35 17.20 11.97
C VAL A 84 -5.74 16.57 10.73
N ASP A 85 -5.48 15.27 10.76
CA ASP A 85 -5.21 14.52 9.53
C ASP A 85 -6.57 14.20 8.90
N ASN A 86 -6.99 15.03 7.94
CA ASN A 86 -8.28 14.87 7.30
C ASN A 86 -8.23 13.73 6.29
N ASP A 87 -7.08 13.50 5.65
CA ASP A 87 -6.92 12.51 4.59
C ASP A 87 -6.41 11.14 5.06
N CYS A 88 -6.34 10.94 6.37
CA CYS A 88 -5.88 9.74 7.05
C CYS A 88 -4.55 9.16 6.50
N SER A 89 -3.65 10.02 6.04
CA SER A 89 -2.36 9.63 5.45
C SER A 89 -1.31 9.16 6.46
N GLY A 90 -1.43 9.60 7.71
CA GLY A 90 -0.52 9.36 8.82
C GLY A 90 0.14 10.64 9.33
N PHE A 91 -0.19 11.78 8.74
CA PHE A 91 0.52 13.04 8.87
C PHE A 91 -0.45 14.21 8.89
N VAL A 92 -0.49 14.91 10.02
CA VAL A 92 -1.31 16.11 10.18
C VAL A 92 -0.75 17.29 9.37
N ASP A 93 -1.63 17.97 8.64
CA ASP A 93 -1.38 19.17 7.84
C ASP A 93 -0.24 18.99 6.81
N ASP A 94 -0.15 17.81 6.18
CA ASP A 94 1.01 17.41 5.34
C ASP A 94 1.03 18.02 3.91
N THR A 95 -0.01 18.79 3.59
CA THR A 95 -0.17 19.47 2.31
C THR A 95 0.76 20.69 2.15
N PRO A 96 1.27 20.96 0.92
CA PRO A 96 2.07 22.15 0.63
C PRO A 96 1.39 23.50 0.93
N ALA A 97 0.06 23.51 1.10
CA ALA A 97 -0.68 24.71 1.45
C ALA A 97 -0.52 25.11 2.93
N CYS A 98 -0.11 24.18 3.80
CA CYS A 98 -0.04 24.43 5.23
C CYS A 98 1.27 25.10 5.68
N PRO A 99 1.20 26.10 6.58
CA PRO A 99 2.40 26.75 7.09
C PRO A 99 3.19 25.79 7.99
N CYS A 100 4.32 25.27 7.49
CA CYS A 100 5.19 24.45 8.30
C CYS A 100 6.17 25.30 9.13
N PRO A 101 6.41 24.96 10.41
CA PRO A 101 7.57 25.47 11.14
C PRO A 101 8.86 25.18 10.38
N SER A 102 9.84 26.08 10.46
CA SER A 102 11.16 25.86 9.85
C SER A 102 12.29 26.19 10.80
N ILE A 103 13.40 25.46 10.65
CA ILE A 103 14.65 25.71 11.35
C ILE A 103 15.77 25.99 10.34
N ILE A 104 16.73 26.81 10.73
CA ILE A 104 17.95 27.05 9.94
C ILE A 104 19.11 26.32 10.64
N SER A 105 19.76 25.41 9.92
CA SER A 105 20.99 24.74 10.36
C SER A 105 22.04 24.85 9.26
N GLU A 106 23.22 25.37 9.59
CA GLU A 106 24.33 25.56 8.65
C GLU A 106 23.97 26.33 7.37
N GLY A 107 23.03 27.28 7.45
CA GLY A 107 22.57 28.07 6.32
C GLY A 107 21.56 27.36 5.40
N GLN A 108 21.12 26.15 5.76
CA GLN A 108 20.03 25.44 5.10
C GLN A 108 18.74 25.59 5.91
N THR A 109 17.61 25.81 5.21
CA THR A 109 16.27 25.82 5.80
C THR A 109 15.67 24.42 5.73
N PHE A 110 15.26 23.90 6.88
CA PHE A 110 14.52 22.64 7.01
C PHE A 110 13.08 22.95 7.37
N TYR A 111 12.14 22.50 6.55
CA TYR A 111 10.70 22.59 6.84
C TYR A 111 10.29 21.35 7.62
N LEU A 112 9.63 21.56 8.76
CA LEU A 112 9.17 20.51 9.67
C LEU A 112 7.68 20.27 9.43
N CYS A 113 7.34 19.85 8.21
CA CYS A 113 5.95 19.61 7.78
C CYS A 113 5.41 18.24 8.21
N HIS A 114 6.28 17.29 8.54
CA HIS A 114 5.85 16.00 9.08
C HIS A 114 5.72 16.12 10.59
N ASN A 115 4.48 16.11 11.08
CA ASN A 115 4.18 15.80 12.45
C ASN A 115 3.77 14.32 12.50
N ASP A 116 4.64 13.46 13.02
CA ASP A 116 4.34 12.02 13.22
C ASP A 116 3.33 11.84 14.40
N LEU A 117 2.24 12.61 14.43
CA LEU A 117 1.13 12.39 15.34
C LEU A 117 0.28 11.28 14.75
N THR A 118 0.67 10.05 15.05
CA THR A 118 -0.17 8.88 14.81
C THR A 118 -1.36 8.93 15.77
N TRP A 119 -2.57 8.76 15.23
CA TRP A 119 -3.77 8.37 15.97
C TRP A 119 -3.59 7.06 16.73
#